data_AF-A0AAN8MAA1-F1
#
_entry.id   AF-A0AAN8MAA1-F1
#
_cell.length_a   1.000
_cell.length_b   1.000
_cell.length_c   1.000
_cell.angle_alpha   90.00
_cell.angle_beta   90.00
_cell.angle_gamma   90.00
#
_symmetry.space_group_name_H-M   'P 1'
#
loop_
_entity.id
_entity.type
_entity.pdbx_description
1 polymer ?
#
loop_
_entity_poly.entity_id
_entity_poly.type
_entity_poly.pdbx_seq_one_letter_code
_entity_poly.pdbx_strand_id
1 'polypeptide(L)'
;MVVASCKEMDGIGNTMQKKAAELERMAEVLVTGEQLRLRLHEGKVIKDRRHHLRTYPNCFVAKELIDWLLEHKEASDRDTAIKIMQKLLDQSIIHHVCDEHKEFKDMKLFYRFRKDDGTFPLDNEAKVFMRGQRIYEKLMMNTETSILATREEEGETFERTLVASELVDWLLVEGEMATREEAEHLGRRLLEHGIMQHVTNKHHFVDGGLLYQFRLNFRRRRRLMELLNERCRTIPESHDSPFCLRKQNPEGGNTSFLSVSPTKEIKMIVGIRRSSMSSSCGSSGYYSSSPTLSSSPPVLCNPKSG
;
A
#
# COMPACT_ATOMS: atom_id res chain seq x y z
N MET A 1 -23.58 0.64 -48.50
CA MET A 1 -22.77 -0.27 -47.66
C MET A 1 -21.36 -0.19 -48.22
N VAL A 2 -20.31 0.26 -47.55
CA VAL A 2 -19.92 0.17 -46.14
C VAL A 2 -19.05 1.41 -45.83
N VAL A 3 -19.52 2.31 -44.97
CA VAL A 3 -18.69 3.35 -44.32
C VAL A 3 -19.10 3.42 -42.86
N ALA A 4 -18.99 2.29 -42.17
CA ALA A 4 -19.09 2.18 -40.73
C ALA A 4 -18.05 1.12 -40.34
N SER A 5 -16.82 1.56 -39.99
CA SER A 5 -15.87 0.64 -39.35
C SER A 5 -14.66 1.32 -38.67
N CYS A 6 -14.28 2.57 -38.98
CA CYS A 6 -13.11 3.16 -38.29
C CYS A 6 -13.47 3.96 -37.02
N LYS A 7 -14.61 4.69 -37.00
CA LYS A 7 -14.97 5.54 -35.83
C LYS A 7 -15.44 4.75 -34.60
N GLU A 8 -15.97 3.53 -34.77
CA GLU A 8 -16.42 2.71 -33.64
C GLU A 8 -15.23 2.04 -32.92
N MET A 9 -14.16 1.67 -33.64
CA MET A 9 -12.98 1.04 -33.04
C MET A 9 -12.14 2.03 -32.19
N ASP A 10 -12.03 3.29 -32.62
CA ASP A 10 -11.36 4.35 -31.85
C ASP A 10 -12.13 4.72 -30.56
N GLY A 11 -13.48 4.65 -30.60
CA GLY A 11 -14.33 4.90 -29.43
C GLY A 11 -14.25 3.80 -28.36
N ILE A 12 -14.12 2.54 -28.78
CA ILE A 12 -14.00 1.39 -27.88
C ILE A 12 -12.63 1.37 -27.20
N GLY A 13 -11.54 1.64 -27.93
CA GLY A 13 -10.19 1.73 -27.36
C GLY A 13 -10.06 2.83 -26.30
N ASN A 14 -10.63 4.01 -26.57
CA ASN A 14 -10.64 5.13 -25.63
C ASN A 14 -11.49 4.83 -24.37
N THR A 15 -12.60 4.10 -24.53
CA THR A 15 -13.47 3.70 -23.41
C THR A 15 -12.79 2.67 -22.50
N MET A 16 -12.08 1.69 -23.07
CA MET A 16 -11.34 0.68 -22.29
C MET A 16 -10.16 1.28 -21.53
N GLN A 17 -9.38 2.16 -22.17
CA GLN A 17 -8.28 2.86 -21.50
C GLN A 17 -8.78 3.75 -20.36
N LYS A 18 -9.89 4.46 -20.56
CA LYS A 18 -10.53 5.28 -19.52
C LYS A 18 -10.99 4.43 -18.33
N LYS A 19 -11.61 3.28 -18.59
CA LYS A 19 -12.05 2.33 -17.55
C LYS A 19 -10.85 1.77 -16.76
N ALA A 20 -9.77 1.38 -17.44
CA ALA A 20 -8.56 0.90 -16.77
C ALA A 20 -7.93 1.97 -15.87
N ALA A 21 -7.84 3.21 -16.36
CA ALA A 21 -7.34 4.34 -15.57
C ALA A 21 -8.23 4.64 -14.34
N GLU A 22 -9.55 4.51 -14.49
CA GLU A 22 -10.49 4.68 -13.38
C GLU A 22 -10.32 3.58 -12.32
N LEU A 23 -10.18 2.32 -12.74
CA LEU A 23 -9.92 1.20 -11.85
C LEU A 23 -8.57 1.36 -11.14
N GLU A 24 -7.52 1.78 -11.85
CA GLU A 24 -6.21 2.06 -11.26
C GLU A 24 -6.32 3.15 -10.20
N ARG A 25 -6.99 4.28 -10.51
CA ARG A 25 -7.25 5.37 -9.56
C ARG A 25 -8.02 4.89 -8.33
N MET A 26 -9.04 4.06 -8.52
CA MET A 26 -9.81 3.47 -7.42
C MET A 26 -8.91 2.60 -6.53
N ALA A 27 -8.07 1.76 -7.13
CA ALA A 27 -7.08 0.95 -6.42
C ALA A 27 -6.17 1.81 -5.54
N GLU A 28 -5.71 2.95 -6.06
CA GLU A 28 -4.83 3.85 -5.31
C GLU A 28 -5.51 4.38 -4.06
N VAL A 29 -6.77 4.80 -4.18
CA VAL A 29 -7.56 5.29 -3.05
C VAL A 29 -7.79 4.18 -2.02
N LEU A 30 -8.19 2.98 -2.47
CA LEU A 30 -8.46 1.84 -1.59
C LEU A 30 -7.22 1.44 -0.79
N VAL A 31 -6.09 1.25 -1.48
CA VAL A 31 -4.82 0.83 -0.85
C VAL A 31 -4.31 1.91 0.09
N THR A 32 -4.36 3.18 -0.31
CA THR A 32 -3.91 4.29 0.54
C THR A 32 -4.79 4.44 1.77
N GLY A 33 -6.11 4.32 1.61
CA GLY A 33 -7.08 4.34 2.70
C GLY A 33 -6.84 3.21 3.71
N GLU A 34 -6.59 1.99 3.24
CA GLU A 34 -6.27 0.86 4.12
C GLU A 34 -4.94 1.04 4.85
N GLN A 35 -3.89 1.50 4.15
CA GLN A 35 -2.60 1.80 4.78
C GLN A 35 -2.71 2.90 5.85
N LEU A 36 -3.55 3.91 5.62
CA LEU A 36 -3.85 4.90 6.66
C LEU A 36 -4.60 4.27 7.84
N ARG A 37 -5.66 3.49 7.58
CA ARG A 37 -6.44 2.81 8.63
C ARG A 37 -5.56 1.98 9.56
N LEU A 38 -4.69 1.14 9.00
CA LEU A 38 -3.78 0.29 9.78
C LEU A 38 -2.85 1.11 10.67
N ARG A 39 -2.25 2.19 10.14
CA ARG A 39 -1.37 3.08 10.92
C ARG A 39 -2.09 3.82 12.02
N LEU A 40 -3.36 4.22 11.80
CA LEU A 40 -4.17 4.89 12.81
C LEU A 40 -4.62 3.93 13.93
N HIS A 41 -4.83 2.65 13.62
CA HIS A 41 -5.01 1.60 14.62
C HIS A 41 -3.73 1.38 15.43
N GLU A 42 -2.58 1.24 14.76
CA GLU A 42 -1.28 1.08 15.42
C GLU A 42 -0.95 2.27 16.33
N GLY A 43 -1.19 3.49 15.84
CA GLY A 43 -1.04 4.74 16.58
C GLY A 43 -2.13 5.00 17.62
N LYS A 44 -3.10 4.10 17.81
CA LYS A 44 -4.22 4.22 18.77
C LYS A 44 -5.05 5.51 18.62
N VAL A 45 -5.08 6.06 17.41
CA VAL A 45 -5.94 7.20 17.04
C VAL A 45 -7.38 6.71 16.88
N ILE A 46 -7.54 5.53 16.26
CA ILE A 46 -8.81 4.82 16.19
C ILE A 46 -9.03 4.07 17.50
N LYS A 47 -10.16 4.35 18.17
CA LYS A 47 -10.57 3.74 19.44
C LYS A 47 -12.02 4.07 19.78
N ASP A 48 -12.58 3.31 20.70
CA ASP A 48 -13.93 3.54 21.22
C ASP A 48 -14.01 4.87 21.98
N ARG A 49 -15.05 5.65 21.74
CA ARG A 49 -15.31 6.92 22.41
C ARG A 49 -16.75 7.01 22.90
N ARG A 50 -16.98 7.67 24.02
CA ARG A 50 -18.32 7.88 24.60
C ARG A 50 -18.72 9.34 24.49
N HIS A 51 -19.94 9.60 24.00
CA HIS A 51 -20.53 10.93 23.90
C HIS A 51 -22.05 10.86 24.10
N HIS A 52 -22.60 11.77 24.92
CA HIS A 52 -24.03 11.79 25.32
C HIS A 52 -24.61 10.40 25.61
N LEU A 53 -23.96 9.67 26.53
CA LEU A 53 -24.34 8.31 26.96
C LEU A 53 -24.25 7.21 25.89
N ARG A 54 -23.88 7.53 24.64
CA ARG A 54 -23.65 6.57 23.57
C ARG A 54 -22.17 6.26 23.41
N THR A 55 -21.85 5.00 23.11
CA THR A 55 -20.49 4.57 22.76
C THR A 55 -20.39 4.41 21.26
N TYR A 56 -19.36 5.02 20.68
CA TYR A 56 -19.02 4.95 19.27
C TYR A 56 -17.75 4.10 19.15
N PRO A 57 -17.86 2.83 18.74
CA PRO A 57 -16.70 1.96 18.60
C PRO A 57 -15.84 2.35 17.39
N ASN A 58 -14.55 2.01 17.45
CA ASN A 58 -13.59 2.14 16.34
C ASN A 58 -13.68 3.47 15.56
N CYS A 59 -13.85 4.59 16.26
CA CYS A 59 -13.96 5.90 15.62
C CYS A 59 -12.66 6.71 15.82
N PHE A 60 -12.57 7.87 15.18
CA PHE A 60 -11.53 8.87 15.40
C PHE A 60 -12.15 10.27 15.43
N VAL A 61 -11.50 11.21 16.12
CA VAL A 61 -11.90 12.62 16.11
C VAL A 61 -11.21 13.30 14.94
N ALA A 62 -11.96 14.01 14.09
CA ALA A 62 -11.39 14.66 12.91
C ALA A 62 -10.22 15.59 13.24
N LYS A 63 -10.36 16.42 14.28
CA LYS A 63 -9.28 17.30 14.73
C LYS A 63 -8.00 16.57 15.17
N GLU A 64 -8.16 15.49 15.95
CA GLU A 64 -7.02 14.65 16.39
C GLU A 64 -6.33 13.99 15.20
N LEU A 65 -7.12 13.55 14.20
CA LEU A 65 -6.58 12.97 12.97
C LEU A 65 -5.78 14.00 12.16
N ILE A 66 -6.28 15.23 12.01
CA ILE A 66 -5.56 16.29 11.28
C ILE A 66 -4.24 16.60 11.98
N ASP A 67 -4.24 16.72 13.30
CA ASP A 67 -3.00 16.94 14.08
C ASP A 67 -2.02 15.76 13.87
N TRP A 68 -2.51 14.52 13.91
CA TRP A 68 -1.69 13.33 13.66
C TRP A 68 -1.07 13.31 12.25
N LEU A 69 -1.84 13.69 11.22
CA LEU A 69 -1.36 13.76 9.84
C LEU A 69 -0.23 14.78 9.66
N LEU A 70 -0.29 15.91 10.36
CA LEU A 70 0.77 16.92 10.34
C LEU A 70 2.01 16.45 11.09
N GLU A 71 1.84 15.89 12.28
CA GLU A 71 2.93 15.36 13.10
C GLU A 71 3.73 14.27 12.36
N HIS A 72 3.03 13.41 11.62
CA HIS A 72 3.64 12.32 10.84
C HIS A 72 4.08 12.74 9.44
N LYS A 73 3.99 14.03 9.09
CA LYS A 73 4.36 14.61 7.79
C LYS A 73 3.63 13.95 6.60
N GLU A 74 2.39 13.53 6.84
CA GLU A 74 1.52 12.97 5.81
C GLU A 74 0.79 14.06 5.00
N ALA A 75 0.66 15.27 5.58
CA ALA A 75 0.17 16.48 4.92
C ALA A 75 1.07 17.68 5.28
N SER A 76 1.14 18.68 4.39
CA SER A 76 1.91 19.91 4.60
C SER A 76 1.25 20.90 5.55
N ASP A 77 -0.08 20.92 5.57
CA ASP A 77 -0.91 21.88 6.28
C ASP A 77 -2.33 21.31 6.50
N ARG A 78 -3.12 21.99 7.35
CA ARG A 78 -4.47 21.51 7.71
C ARG A 78 -5.42 21.46 6.52
N ASP A 79 -5.33 22.41 5.58
CA ASP A 79 -6.20 22.45 4.40
C ASP A 79 -5.94 21.26 3.47
N THR A 80 -4.66 20.96 3.23
CA THR A 80 -4.22 19.77 2.50
C THR A 80 -4.69 18.49 3.18
N ALA A 81 -4.58 18.40 4.51
CA ALA A 81 -5.07 17.25 5.26
C ALA A 81 -6.60 17.09 5.14
N ILE A 82 -7.37 18.18 5.21
CA ILE A 82 -8.82 18.17 4.99
C ILE A 82 -9.14 17.67 3.58
N LYS A 83 -8.44 18.14 2.54
CA LYS A 83 -8.64 17.67 1.15
C LYS A 83 -8.39 16.18 0.98
N ILE A 84 -7.33 15.65 1.60
CA ILE A 84 -7.04 14.21 1.61
C ILE A 84 -8.19 13.44 2.24
N MET A 85 -8.63 13.87 3.43
CA MET A 85 -9.68 13.19 4.16
C MET A 85 -11.05 13.32 3.48
N GLN A 86 -11.32 14.47 2.83
CA GLN A 86 -12.49 14.67 1.99
C GLN A 86 -12.51 13.66 0.85
N LYS A 87 -11.37 13.43 0.19
CA LYS A 87 -11.30 12.43 -0.89
C LYS A 87 -11.60 11.02 -0.40
N LEU A 88 -11.14 10.65 0.80
CA LEU A 88 -11.49 9.37 1.42
C LEU A 88 -12.98 9.29 1.81
N LEU A 89 -13.58 10.41 2.21
CA LEU A 89 -15.02 10.51 2.50
C LEU A 89 -15.87 10.36 1.22
N ASP A 90 -15.52 11.08 0.16
CA ASP A 90 -16.20 11.04 -1.14
C ASP A 90 -16.17 9.65 -1.77
N GLN A 91 -15.06 8.92 -1.56
CA GLN A 91 -14.88 7.54 -2.03
C GLN A 91 -15.41 6.50 -1.04
N SER A 92 -16.18 6.92 -0.03
CA SER A 92 -16.80 6.03 0.97
C SER A 92 -15.81 5.15 1.73
N ILE A 93 -14.53 5.54 1.84
CA ILE A 93 -13.54 4.85 2.68
C ILE A 93 -13.83 5.14 4.15
N ILE A 94 -14.14 6.40 4.44
CA ILE A 94 -14.55 6.88 5.77
C ILE A 94 -15.95 7.49 5.71
N HIS A 95 -16.58 7.66 6.87
CA HIS A 95 -17.85 8.36 7.01
C HIS A 95 -17.97 9.04 8.38
N HIS A 96 -18.85 10.03 8.48
CA HIS A 96 -19.26 10.59 9.76
C HIS A 96 -20.12 9.55 10.49
N VAL A 97 -19.94 9.36 11.80
CA VAL A 97 -20.61 8.26 12.55
C VAL A 97 -22.15 8.34 12.54
N CYS A 98 -22.74 9.49 12.22
CA CYS A 98 -24.18 9.67 12.04
C CYS A 98 -24.58 9.91 10.56
N ASP A 99 -23.62 9.88 9.61
CA ASP A 99 -23.81 10.19 8.18
C ASP A 99 -24.42 11.58 7.87
N GLU A 100 -24.49 12.48 8.85
CA GLU A 100 -25.02 13.85 8.72
C GLU A 100 -24.11 14.84 7.98
N HIS A 101 -22.84 14.49 7.77
CA HIS A 101 -21.85 15.41 7.20
C HIS A 101 -21.22 14.85 5.93
N LYS A 102 -21.55 15.50 4.80
CA LYS A 102 -20.95 15.20 3.48
C LYS A 102 -19.55 15.80 3.30
N GLU A 103 -19.24 16.83 4.07
CA GLU A 103 -17.94 17.47 4.09
C GLU A 103 -17.14 17.03 5.33
N PHE A 104 -15.85 16.79 5.14
CA PHE A 104 -14.90 16.54 6.20
C PHE A 104 -14.57 17.86 6.89
N LYS A 105 -14.74 17.91 8.22
CA LYS A 105 -14.53 19.13 9.01
C LYS A 105 -13.50 18.91 10.09
N ASP A 106 -12.48 19.78 10.14
CA ASP A 106 -11.48 19.83 11.23
C ASP A 106 -12.09 20.36 12.53
N MET A 107 -12.97 19.55 13.12
CA MET A 107 -13.72 19.83 14.33
C MET A 107 -13.70 18.60 15.25
N LYS A 108 -14.28 18.71 16.44
CA LYS A 108 -14.45 17.58 17.37
C LYS A 108 -15.62 16.67 16.95
N LEU A 109 -15.65 16.28 15.68
CA LEU A 109 -16.62 15.36 15.11
C LEU A 109 -16.02 13.96 15.00
N PHE A 110 -16.88 12.94 15.11
CA PHE A 110 -16.46 11.56 15.02
C PHE A 110 -16.65 11.03 13.61
N TYR A 111 -15.59 10.46 13.08
CA TYR A 111 -15.60 9.74 11.81
C TYR A 111 -15.11 8.31 12.05
N ARG A 112 -15.36 7.44 11.08
CA ARG A 112 -15.03 6.02 11.13
C ARG A 112 -14.65 5.52 9.75
N PHE A 113 -13.73 4.55 9.68
CA PHE A 113 -13.50 3.77 8.47
C PHE A 113 -14.62 2.78 8.28
N ARG A 114 -15.27 2.77 7.12
CA ARG A 114 -16.39 1.84 6.87
C ARG A 114 -15.99 0.36 6.94
N LYS A 115 -14.69 0.07 6.76
CA LYS A 115 -14.16 -1.29 6.95
C LYS A 115 -14.21 -1.74 8.42
N ASP A 116 -14.14 -0.82 9.38
CA ASP A 116 -14.13 -1.12 10.82
C ASP A 116 -15.52 -1.42 11.40
N ASP A 117 -16.60 -1.11 10.67
CA ASP A 117 -17.98 -1.46 11.05
C ASP A 117 -18.75 -2.25 9.99
N GLY A 118 -18.06 -2.71 8.94
CA GLY A 118 -18.65 -3.55 7.89
C GLY A 118 -19.60 -2.81 6.94
N THR A 119 -19.62 -1.47 6.95
CA THR A 119 -20.45 -0.67 6.04
C THR A 119 -19.75 -0.32 4.73
N PHE A 120 -18.53 -0.82 4.51
CA PHE A 120 -17.74 -0.49 3.32
C PHE A 120 -18.47 -1.00 2.05
N PRO A 121 -18.76 -0.14 1.07
CA PRO A 121 -19.44 -0.56 -0.14
C PRO A 121 -18.50 -1.45 -0.96
N LEU A 122 -18.74 -2.76 -0.88
CA LEU A 122 -18.01 -3.77 -1.64
C LEU A 122 -18.74 -4.02 -2.96
N ASP A 123 -18.64 -3.08 -3.90
CA ASP A 123 -18.98 -3.35 -5.30
C ASP A 123 -18.06 -4.43 -5.89
N ASN A 124 -18.38 -4.89 -7.10
CA ASN A 124 -17.65 -6.01 -7.71
C ASN A 124 -16.20 -5.64 -8.03
N GLU A 125 -15.94 -4.37 -8.34
CA GLU A 125 -14.65 -3.82 -8.68
C GLU A 125 -13.75 -3.73 -7.44
N ALA A 126 -14.24 -3.16 -6.33
CA ALA A 126 -13.52 -3.08 -5.07
C ALA A 126 -13.22 -4.48 -4.51
N LYS A 127 -14.14 -5.44 -4.66
CA LYS A 127 -13.91 -6.84 -4.26
C LYS A 127 -12.69 -7.45 -4.96
N VAL A 128 -12.50 -7.18 -6.25
CA VAL A 128 -11.33 -7.67 -7.00
C VAL A 128 -10.05 -7.09 -6.42
N PHE A 129 -10.01 -5.79 -6.11
CA PHE A 129 -8.84 -5.17 -5.50
C PHE A 129 -8.53 -5.71 -4.11
N MET A 130 -9.53 -5.84 -3.26
CA MET A 130 -9.36 -6.40 -1.92
C MET A 130 -8.87 -7.85 -1.97
N ARG A 131 -9.38 -8.64 -2.92
CA ARG A 131 -8.93 -10.01 -3.16
C ARG A 131 -7.49 -10.04 -3.68
N GLY A 132 -7.16 -9.20 -4.66
CA GLY A 132 -5.82 -9.07 -5.22
C GLY A 132 -4.79 -8.64 -4.18
N GLN A 133 -5.12 -7.68 -3.32
CA GLN A 133 -4.28 -7.26 -2.20
C GLN A 133 -3.99 -8.44 -1.26
N ARG A 134 -5.04 -9.16 -0.83
CA ARG A 134 -4.90 -10.31 0.07
C ARG A 134 -3.99 -11.39 -0.53
N ILE A 135 -4.19 -11.72 -1.80
CA ILE A 135 -3.38 -12.70 -2.53
C ILE A 135 -1.92 -12.23 -2.60
N TYR A 136 -1.70 -10.97 -2.98
CA TYR A 136 -0.36 -10.39 -3.03
C TYR A 136 0.35 -10.45 -1.67
N GLU A 137 -0.34 -10.08 -0.59
CA GLU A 137 0.21 -10.13 0.77
C GLU A 137 0.59 -11.56 1.16
N LYS A 138 -0.29 -12.55 0.94
CA LYS A 138 0.02 -13.96 1.21
C LYS A 138 1.25 -14.46 0.44
N LEU A 139 1.29 -14.19 -0.87
CA LEU A 139 2.43 -14.58 -1.73
C LEU A 139 3.74 -13.90 -1.31
N MET A 140 3.67 -12.65 -0.83
CA MET A 140 4.86 -11.87 -0.42
C MET A 140 5.32 -12.11 1.01
N MET A 141 4.49 -12.74 1.87
CA MET A 141 4.87 -13.11 3.24
C MET A 141 5.41 -14.54 3.33
N ASN A 142 4.92 -15.46 2.50
CA ASN A 142 5.31 -16.87 2.55
C ASN A 142 6.49 -17.15 1.61
N THR A 143 7.71 -16.80 2.03
CA THR A 143 8.92 -16.99 1.21
C THR A 143 9.30 -18.44 0.97
N GLU A 144 8.87 -19.36 1.84
CA GLU A 144 9.22 -20.79 1.75
C GLU A 144 8.38 -21.56 0.73
N THR A 145 7.17 -21.10 0.43
CA THR A 145 6.23 -21.70 -0.55
C THR A 145 5.92 -20.73 -1.69
N SER A 146 6.78 -19.74 -1.89
CA SER A 146 6.55 -18.69 -2.87
C SER A 146 6.73 -19.23 -4.28
N ILE A 147 5.66 -19.20 -5.06
CA ILE A 147 5.66 -19.46 -6.50
C ILE A 147 6.30 -18.31 -7.33
N LEU A 148 6.66 -17.20 -6.66
CA LEU A 148 7.34 -16.06 -7.29
C LEU A 148 8.81 -16.42 -7.55
N ALA A 149 9.25 -16.31 -8.80
CA ALA A 149 10.65 -16.53 -9.18
C ALA A 149 11.10 -15.58 -10.30
N THR A 150 12.42 -15.44 -10.46
CA THR A 150 12.99 -14.79 -11.64
C THR A 150 13.02 -15.78 -12.80
N ARG A 151 12.47 -15.40 -13.95
CA ARG A 151 12.35 -16.24 -15.15
C ARG A 151 12.74 -15.45 -16.40
N GLU A 152 13.06 -16.14 -17.48
CA GLU A 152 13.44 -15.54 -18.77
C GLU A 152 12.39 -15.86 -19.84
N GLU A 153 11.99 -14.85 -20.62
CA GLU A 153 11.02 -14.96 -21.72
C GLU A 153 11.49 -14.08 -22.89
N GLU A 154 11.50 -14.62 -24.11
CA GLU A 154 11.97 -13.89 -25.32
C GLU A 154 13.39 -13.26 -25.18
N GLY A 155 14.26 -13.79 -24.30
CA GLY A 155 15.61 -13.27 -24.04
C GLY A 155 15.68 -12.13 -23.02
N GLU A 156 14.54 -11.78 -22.40
CA GLU A 156 14.45 -10.80 -21.31
C GLU A 156 14.24 -11.50 -19.96
N THR A 157 14.88 -10.98 -18.91
CA THR A 157 14.74 -11.52 -17.56
C THR A 157 13.71 -10.73 -16.75
N PHE A 158 12.79 -11.45 -16.16
CA PHE A 158 11.65 -10.92 -15.42
C PHE A 158 11.72 -11.41 -13.97
N GLU A 159 11.84 -10.48 -13.02
CA GLU A 159 11.86 -10.82 -11.59
C GLU A 159 10.44 -11.03 -11.04
N ARG A 160 10.30 -11.83 -9.98
CA ARG A 160 9.04 -12.04 -9.23
C ARG A 160 7.85 -12.41 -10.14
N THR A 161 8.11 -13.24 -11.15
CA THR A 161 7.12 -13.77 -12.08
C THR A 161 6.34 -14.93 -11.46
N LEU A 162 5.16 -15.17 -12.00
CA LEU A 162 4.26 -16.27 -11.70
C LEU A 162 3.92 -17.01 -12.98
N VAL A 163 3.93 -18.33 -12.95
CA VAL A 163 3.29 -19.14 -14.00
C VAL A 163 1.80 -19.19 -13.69
N ALA A 164 0.93 -18.97 -14.68
CA ALA A 164 -0.51 -18.93 -14.42
C ALA A 164 -1.06 -20.23 -13.83
N SER A 165 -0.62 -21.39 -14.32
CA SER A 165 -1.04 -22.68 -13.77
C SER A 165 -0.60 -22.88 -12.31
N GLU A 166 0.60 -22.44 -11.95
CA GLU A 166 1.10 -22.48 -10.56
C GLU A 166 0.28 -21.54 -9.65
N LEU A 167 -0.12 -20.37 -10.17
CA LEU A 167 -1.00 -19.47 -9.44
C LEU A 167 -2.38 -20.08 -9.22
N VAL A 168 -2.95 -20.74 -10.24
CA VAL A 168 -4.22 -21.45 -10.12
C VAL A 168 -4.12 -22.55 -9.06
N ASP A 169 -3.08 -23.40 -9.12
CA ASP A 169 -2.85 -24.44 -8.12
C ASP A 169 -2.75 -23.87 -6.71
N TRP A 170 -1.97 -22.80 -6.55
CA TRP A 170 -1.81 -22.12 -5.26
C TRP A 170 -3.15 -21.56 -4.73
N LEU A 171 -3.97 -20.95 -5.59
CA LEU A 171 -5.29 -20.43 -5.21
C LEU A 171 -6.23 -21.52 -4.71
N LEU A 172 -6.17 -22.73 -5.29
CA LEU A 172 -6.95 -23.87 -4.85
C LEU A 172 -6.43 -24.41 -3.50
N VAL A 173 -5.11 -24.57 -3.36
CA VAL A 173 -4.49 -25.08 -2.13
C VAL A 173 -4.72 -24.16 -0.93
N GLU A 174 -4.66 -22.84 -1.13
CA GLU A 174 -4.94 -21.85 -0.10
C GLU A 174 -6.44 -21.69 0.22
N GLY A 175 -7.31 -22.39 -0.51
CA GLY A 175 -8.77 -22.25 -0.40
C GLY A 175 -9.25 -20.86 -0.81
N GLU A 176 -8.49 -20.14 -1.64
CA GLU A 176 -8.97 -18.89 -2.22
C GLU A 176 -10.03 -19.17 -3.29
N MET A 177 -9.94 -20.26 -4.05
CA MET A 177 -10.91 -20.60 -5.09
C MET A 177 -11.29 -22.07 -5.01
N ALA A 178 -12.53 -22.42 -5.38
CA ALA A 178 -13.02 -23.79 -5.30
C ALA A 178 -12.68 -24.61 -6.54
N THR A 179 -12.65 -23.99 -7.72
CA THR A 179 -12.34 -24.65 -8.99
C THR A 179 -11.29 -23.90 -9.82
N ARG A 180 -10.68 -24.60 -10.79
CA ARG A 180 -9.70 -24.00 -11.70
C ARG A 180 -10.33 -22.93 -12.59
N GLU A 181 -11.57 -23.13 -13.03
CA GLU A 181 -12.31 -22.19 -13.87
C GLU A 181 -12.57 -20.89 -13.11
N GLU A 182 -12.97 -20.97 -11.84
CA GLU A 182 -13.15 -19.78 -11.01
C GLU A 182 -11.81 -19.06 -10.77
N ALA A 183 -10.73 -19.81 -10.52
CA ALA A 183 -9.39 -19.26 -10.33
C ALA A 183 -8.86 -18.56 -11.59
N GLU A 184 -9.10 -19.14 -12.76
CA GLU A 184 -8.76 -18.53 -14.04
C GLU A 184 -9.59 -17.27 -14.28
N HIS A 185 -10.89 -17.30 -13.99
CA HIS A 185 -11.74 -16.11 -14.05
C HIS A 185 -11.25 -15.00 -13.12
N LEU A 186 -10.82 -15.33 -11.90
CA LEU A 186 -10.18 -14.37 -11.00
C LEU A 186 -8.89 -13.81 -11.60
N GLY A 187 -8.02 -14.65 -12.17
CA GLY A 187 -6.79 -14.19 -12.83
C GLY A 187 -7.06 -13.20 -13.97
N ARG A 188 -8.11 -13.45 -14.78
CA ARG A 188 -8.59 -12.50 -15.81
C ARG A 188 -9.02 -11.18 -15.21
N ARG A 189 -9.85 -11.21 -14.17
CA ARG A 189 -10.30 -10.02 -13.44
C ARG A 189 -9.13 -9.22 -12.87
N LEU A 190 -8.15 -9.89 -12.25
CA LEU A 190 -6.95 -9.23 -11.72
C LEU A 190 -6.13 -8.54 -12.82
N LEU A 191 -6.04 -9.14 -14.01
CA LEU A 191 -5.38 -8.53 -15.17
C LEU A 191 -6.16 -7.31 -15.70
N GLU A 192 -7.48 -7.43 -15.87
CA GLU A 192 -8.35 -6.33 -16.31
C GLU A 192 -8.30 -5.12 -15.37
N HIS A 193 -8.09 -5.35 -14.08
CA HIS A 193 -7.98 -4.30 -13.06
C HIS A 193 -6.55 -3.74 -12.93
N GLY A 194 -5.62 -4.19 -13.78
CA GLY A 194 -4.22 -3.75 -13.76
C GLY A 194 -3.46 -4.18 -12.50
N ILE A 195 -3.98 -5.17 -11.76
CA ILE A 195 -3.32 -5.73 -10.57
C ILE A 195 -2.18 -6.64 -11.01
N MET A 196 -2.43 -7.44 -12.05
CA MET A 196 -1.44 -8.27 -12.72
C MET A 196 -1.33 -7.90 -14.21
N GLN A 197 -0.26 -8.34 -14.85
CA GLN A 197 -0.05 -8.21 -16.28
C GLN A 197 0.72 -9.43 -16.80
N HIS A 198 0.49 -9.79 -18.07
CA HIS A 198 1.39 -10.70 -18.78
C HIS A 198 2.73 -10.01 -19.00
N VAL A 199 3.85 -10.72 -18.87
CA VAL A 199 5.20 -10.12 -18.94
C VAL A 199 5.47 -9.38 -20.26
N THR A 200 4.98 -9.90 -21.38
CA THR A 200 5.09 -9.22 -22.71
C THR A 200 3.90 -8.32 -23.04
N ASN A 201 2.88 -8.24 -22.18
CA ASN A 201 1.62 -7.52 -22.41
C ASN A 201 0.83 -7.94 -23.68
N LYS A 202 1.09 -9.15 -24.23
CA LYS A 202 0.43 -9.68 -25.44
C LYS A 202 -0.76 -10.62 -25.15
N HIS A 203 -0.87 -11.14 -23.93
CA HIS A 203 -1.81 -12.21 -23.60
C HIS A 203 -2.72 -11.83 -22.43
N HIS A 204 -3.96 -12.32 -22.50
CA HIS A 204 -4.88 -12.31 -21.37
C HIS A 204 -4.54 -13.43 -20.39
N PHE A 205 -5.18 -13.47 -19.21
CA PHE A 205 -4.94 -14.54 -18.25
C PHE A 205 -5.56 -15.85 -18.75
N VAL A 206 -4.75 -16.91 -18.77
CA VAL A 206 -5.17 -18.27 -19.12
C VAL A 206 -4.44 -19.26 -18.22
N ASP A 207 -5.14 -20.28 -17.75
CA ASP A 207 -4.53 -21.37 -16.98
C ASP A 207 -3.56 -22.16 -17.87
N GLY A 208 -2.26 -21.95 -17.66
CA GLY A 208 -1.21 -22.53 -18.48
C GLY A 208 0.18 -22.01 -18.14
N GLY A 209 1.13 -22.28 -19.03
CA GLY A 209 2.56 -21.98 -18.83
C GLY A 209 2.99 -20.52 -19.04
N LEU A 210 2.05 -19.58 -19.22
CA LEU A 210 2.37 -18.18 -19.46
C LEU A 210 2.81 -17.46 -18.18
N LEU A 211 3.69 -16.46 -18.35
CA LEU A 211 4.28 -15.70 -17.25
C LEU A 211 3.53 -14.39 -17.00
N TYR A 212 3.25 -14.13 -15.72
CA TYR A 212 2.59 -12.92 -15.24
C TYR A 212 3.37 -12.29 -14.10
N GLN A 213 3.13 -11.00 -13.88
CA GLN A 213 3.69 -10.24 -12.76
C GLN A 213 2.60 -9.37 -12.12
N PHE A 214 2.72 -9.13 -10.82
CA PHE A 214 1.95 -8.09 -10.16
C PHE A 214 2.48 -6.71 -10.56
N ARG A 215 1.63 -5.89 -11.19
CA ARG A 215 1.94 -4.49 -11.51
C ARG A 215 1.78 -3.62 -10.26
N LEU A 216 0.79 -3.92 -9.42
CA LEU A 216 0.55 -3.20 -8.17
C LEU A 216 1.38 -3.79 -7.02
N ASN A 217 2.26 -2.96 -6.46
CA ASN A 217 2.96 -3.27 -5.20
C ASN A 217 2.12 -2.76 -4.02
N PHE A 218 1.31 -3.64 -3.43
CA PHE A 218 0.45 -3.32 -2.28
C PHE A 218 1.24 -3.03 -1.00
N ARG A 219 2.50 -3.50 -0.91
CA ARG A 219 3.40 -3.24 0.23
C ARG A 219 4.14 -1.92 0.10
N ARG A 220 4.17 -1.29 -1.08
CA ARG A 220 4.76 0.03 -1.26
C ARG A 220 3.98 1.04 -0.42
N ARG A 221 4.67 1.76 0.46
CA ARG A 221 4.09 2.88 1.20
C ARG A 221 3.71 3.99 0.20
N ARG A 222 2.41 4.28 0.09
CA ARG A 222 1.88 5.40 -0.70
C ARG A 222 1.82 6.64 0.17
N ARG A 223 2.19 7.80 -0.37
CA ARG A 223 1.98 9.06 0.35
C ARG A 223 0.53 9.50 0.18
N LEU A 224 -0.12 9.93 1.26
CA LEU A 224 -1.50 10.44 1.18
C LEU A 224 -1.67 11.60 0.20
N MET A 225 -0.63 12.44 0.06
CA MET A 225 -0.56 13.51 -0.92
C MET A 225 -0.75 13.03 -2.38
N GLU A 226 -0.40 11.79 -2.71
CA GLU A 226 -0.58 11.24 -4.06
C GLU A 226 -2.06 11.17 -4.44
N LEU A 227 -2.98 11.06 -3.46
CA LEU A 227 -4.43 11.08 -3.71
C LEU A 227 -4.93 12.41 -4.29
N LEU A 228 -4.22 13.51 -4.02
CA LEU A 228 -4.61 14.84 -4.53
C LEU A 228 -4.17 15.07 -5.97
N ASN A 229 -3.25 14.27 -6.50
CA ASN A 229 -2.82 14.40 -7.89
C ASN A 229 -3.84 13.74 -8.82
N GLU A 230 -4.65 14.54 -9.51
CA GLU A 230 -5.56 14.05 -10.57
C GLU A 230 -4.81 13.56 -11.82
N ARG A 231 -3.55 13.99 -11.98
CA ARG A 231 -2.65 13.52 -13.03
C ARG A 231 -1.75 12.45 -12.45
N CYS A 232 -2.23 11.21 -12.39
CA CYS A 232 -1.28 10.12 -12.31
C CYS A 232 -0.47 10.16 -13.62
N ARG A 233 0.86 10.22 -13.50
CA ARG A 233 1.75 10.15 -14.65
C ARG A 233 1.33 8.91 -15.41
N THR A 234 0.93 9.04 -16.68
CA THR A 234 1.16 7.95 -17.63
C THR A 234 2.63 7.61 -17.43
N ILE A 235 2.90 6.49 -16.77
CA ILE A 235 4.21 5.87 -16.84
C ILE A 235 4.48 5.83 -18.34
N PRO A 236 5.61 6.36 -18.84
CA PRO A 236 5.95 6.17 -20.24
C PRO A 236 5.71 4.70 -20.58
N GLU A 237 5.15 4.40 -21.75
CA GLU A 237 5.15 3.05 -22.32
C GLU A 237 6.58 2.60 -22.63
N SER A 238 7.52 2.79 -21.70
CA SER A 238 8.73 2.01 -21.62
C SER A 238 8.34 0.68 -20.98
N HIS A 239 8.73 -0.41 -21.62
CA HIS A 239 8.62 -1.79 -21.12
C HIS A 239 9.29 -2.04 -19.76
N ASP A 240 9.89 -1.01 -19.16
CA ASP A 240 10.49 -1.07 -17.84
C ASP A 240 9.51 -0.64 -16.75
N SER A 241 9.20 -1.60 -15.89
CA SER A 241 8.77 -1.34 -14.52
C SER A 241 9.72 -0.31 -13.89
N PRO A 242 9.24 0.65 -13.06
CA PRO A 242 10.10 1.62 -12.36
C PRO A 242 11.10 0.98 -11.38
N PHE A 243 11.16 -0.35 -11.31
CA PHE A 243 12.06 -1.16 -10.50
C PHE A 243 13.09 -1.95 -11.32
N CYS A 244 13.17 -1.78 -12.65
CA CYS A 244 14.23 -2.38 -13.46
C CYS A 244 15.58 -1.72 -13.14
N LEU A 245 16.29 -2.24 -12.13
CA LEU A 245 17.69 -1.91 -11.93
C LEU A 245 18.51 -2.60 -13.02
N ARG A 246 18.77 -1.88 -14.11
CA ARG A 246 19.77 -2.31 -15.09
C ARG A 246 21.12 -2.38 -14.40
N LYS A 247 21.68 -3.59 -14.25
CA LYS A 247 23.11 -3.76 -14.06
C LYS A 247 23.76 -3.29 -15.37
N GLN A 248 24.31 -2.07 -15.37
CA GLN A 248 25.12 -1.59 -16.49
C GLN A 248 26.26 -2.59 -16.68
N ASN A 249 26.24 -3.31 -17.80
CA ASN A 249 27.38 -4.07 -18.27
C ASN A 249 28.39 -3.05 -18.84
N PRO A 250 29.67 -3.09 -18.45
CA PRO A 250 30.63 -2.04 -18.79
C PRO A 250 31.26 -2.33 -20.14
N GLU A 251 30.53 -2.10 -21.24
CA GLU A 251 31.09 -2.20 -22.59
C GLU A 251 30.65 -0.98 -23.42
N GLY A 252 31.57 -0.01 -23.53
CA GLY A 252 31.68 0.91 -24.67
C GLY A 252 30.79 2.16 -24.70
N GLY A 253 31.39 3.34 -24.48
CA GLY A 253 30.97 4.57 -25.17
C GLY A 253 30.66 5.78 -24.28
N ASN A 254 31.70 6.53 -23.91
CA ASN A 254 31.75 7.94 -23.51
C ASN A 254 30.41 8.67 -23.23
N THR A 255 30.09 8.87 -21.95
CA THR A 255 29.53 10.15 -21.49
C THR A 255 30.26 10.58 -20.22
N SER A 256 30.72 11.84 -20.25
CA SER A 256 31.59 12.46 -19.26
C SER A 256 30.90 12.61 -17.90
N PHE A 257 31.42 11.93 -16.88
CA PHE A 257 31.24 12.32 -15.50
C PHE A 257 32.62 12.44 -14.86
N LEU A 258 33.04 13.67 -14.54
CA LEU A 258 34.31 13.94 -13.86
C LEU A 258 34.16 13.57 -12.38
N SER A 259 34.61 12.36 -12.02
CA SER A 259 34.82 11.97 -10.64
C SER A 259 36.03 12.69 -10.06
N VAL A 260 35.85 13.43 -8.96
CA VAL A 260 36.95 14.00 -8.19
C VAL A 260 37.59 12.86 -7.38
N SER A 261 38.81 12.48 -7.74
CA SER A 261 39.61 11.52 -6.98
C SER A 261 40.09 12.12 -5.66
N PRO A 262 39.92 11.46 -4.50
CA PRO A 262 40.60 11.88 -3.28
C PRO A 262 42.03 11.33 -3.30
N THR A 263 42.95 12.07 -3.91
CA THR A 263 44.38 11.84 -3.72
C THR A 263 44.82 12.53 -2.43
N LYS A 264 44.84 11.78 -1.34
CA LYS A 264 45.85 11.90 -0.26
C LYS A 264 45.65 10.77 0.76
N GLU A 265 46.70 9.97 0.88
CA GLU A 265 46.83 8.85 1.80
C GLU A 265 46.52 9.28 3.25
N ILE A 266 45.58 8.60 3.90
CA ILE A 266 45.37 8.73 5.35
C ILE A 266 46.24 7.67 6.03
N LYS A 267 47.37 8.13 6.55
CA LYS A 267 48.30 7.32 7.34
C LYS A 267 47.70 7.10 8.74
N MET A 268 47.39 5.85 9.07
CA MET A 268 47.00 5.43 10.41
C MET A 268 48.18 5.58 11.38
N ILE A 269 48.00 6.35 12.46
CA ILE A 269 48.90 6.38 13.62
C ILE A 269 48.07 6.15 14.88
N VAL A 270 48.38 5.06 15.57
CA VAL A 270 47.94 4.73 16.94
C VAL A 270 48.82 5.51 17.91
N GLY A 271 48.23 6.21 18.89
CA GLY A 271 49.01 7.00 19.86
C GLY A 271 48.22 7.57 21.05
N ILE A 272 48.15 6.77 22.11
CA ILE A 272 48.25 7.04 23.57
C ILE A 272 48.20 8.51 24.08
N ARG A 273 47.27 8.71 25.04
CA ARG A 273 47.21 9.62 26.23
C ARG A 273 47.93 10.99 26.22
N ARG A 274 47.19 12.05 26.58
CA ARG A 274 47.40 12.88 27.81
C ARG A 274 46.29 13.95 28.02
N SER A 275 45.97 14.14 29.29
CA SER A 275 45.15 15.15 30.02
C SER A 275 45.43 16.62 29.62
N SER A 276 44.66 17.68 29.91
CA SER A 276 43.64 18.11 30.90
C SER A 276 43.13 19.52 30.44
N MET A 277 41.96 20.08 30.79
CA MET A 277 41.60 20.74 32.05
C MET A 277 40.10 21.17 32.09
N SER A 278 39.45 20.86 33.22
CA SER A 278 38.41 21.56 33.99
C SER A 278 37.53 22.69 33.40
N SER A 279 36.22 22.54 33.58
CA SER A 279 35.45 23.41 34.50
C SER A 279 34.21 22.68 35.03
N SER A 280 33.92 22.94 36.30
CA SER A 280 33.09 22.16 37.21
C SER A 280 31.90 22.98 37.72
N CYS A 281 30.71 22.38 37.70
CA CYS A 281 29.59 22.56 38.64
C CYS A 281 28.57 21.44 38.31
N GLY A 282 27.97 20.67 39.22
CA GLY A 282 28.03 20.54 40.66
C GLY A 282 26.71 19.90 41.12
N SER A 283 26.76 18.62 41.54
CA SER A 283 25.75 17.86 42.33
C SER A 283 24.34 17.67 41.74
N SER A 284 23.56 16.60 41.94
CA SER A 284 23.55 15.33 42.70
C SER A 284 22.40 14.52 42.02
N GLY A 285 22.40 13.22 41.73
CA GLY A 285 23.11 12.07 42.25
C GLY A 285 22.19 11.25 43.16
N TYR A 286 21.36 10.35 42.60
CA TYR A 286 20.88 9.11 43.25
C TYR A 286 20.58 8.02 42.21
N TYR A 287 21.24 6.88 42.38
CA TYR A 287 21.03 5.61 41.68
C TYR A 287 19.71 4.96 42.12
N SER A 288 19.09 4.16 41.24
CA SER A 288 18.98 2.70 41.40
C SER A 288 17.75 2.07 40.75
N SER A 289 18.04 0.94 40.08
CA SER A 289 17.24 -0.29 40.01
C SER A 289 16.06 -0.39 39.04
N SER A 290 16.25 -1.25 38.04
CA SER A 290 15.21 -2.07 37.40
C SER A 290 14.46 -2.93 38.43
N PRO A 291 13.21 -3.31 38.13
CA PRO A 291 12.72 -4.61 38.54
C PRO A 291 12.13 -5.43 37.37
N THR A 292 12.21 -6.73 37.59
CA THR A 292 11.73 -7.85 36.78
C THR A 292 10.22 -8.12 36.97
N LEU A 293 9.66 -8.82 35.98
CA LEU A 293 8.47 -9.69 35.96
C LEU A 293 7.64 -9.86 37.25
N SER A 294 6.32 -9.62 37.18
CA SER A 294 5.27 -10.50 37.75
C SER A 294 3.85 -9.94 37.59
N SER A 295 2.91 -10.88 37.38
CA SER A 295 1.48 -10.88 37.73
C SER A 295 0.48 -10.04 36.92
N SER A 296 -0.20 -10.73 36.01
CA SER A 296 -1.56 -10.44 35.54
C SER A 296 -2.59 -10.58 36.68
N PRO A 297 -3.63 -9.74 36.77
CA PRO A 297 -4.80 -10.01 37.59
C PRO A 297 -5.86 -10.84 36.85
N PRO A 298 -6.71 -11.61 37.56
CA PRO A 298 -7.57 -12.65 37.00
C PRO A 298 -8.85 -12.12 36.35
N VAL A 299 -9.29 -12.84 35.32
CA VAL A 299 -10.59 -12.70 34.65
C VAL A 299 -11.70 -13.23 35.58
N LEU A 300 -12.62 -12.35 35.97
CA LEU A 300 -13.87 -12.74 36.61
C LEU A 300 -14.94 -12.98 35.54
N CYS A 301 -15.22 -14.25 35.25
CA CYS A 301 -16.41 -14.69 34.54
C CYS A 301 -17.63 -14.58 35.47
N ASN A 302 -18.70 -13.95 35.02
CA ASN A 302 -20.02 -14.06 35.67
C ASN A 302 -21.00 -14.78 34.72
N PRO A 303 -21.75 -15.79 35.20
CA PRO A 303 -22.66 -16.56 34.38
C PRO A 303 -24.03 -15.89 34.23
N LYS A 304 -24.79 -16.44 33.28
CA LYS A 304 -26.07 -16.02 32.71
C LYS A 304 -27.19 -15.76 33.73
N SER A 305 -28.11 -14.89 33.34
CA SER A 305 -29.56 -14.93 33.61
C SER A 305 -30.21 -14.38 32.34
N GLY A 306 -31.19 -15.02 31.70
CA GLY A 306 -32.44 -15.54 32.25
C GLY A 306 -33.53 -14.77 31.53
#